data_AF-A0A840CN44-F1
#
_entry.id   AF-A0A840CN44-F1
#
_cell.length_a   1.000
_cell.length_b   1.000
_cell.length_c   1.000
_cell.angle_alpha   90.00
_cell.angle_beta   90.00
_cell.angle_gamma   90.00
#
_symmetry.space_group_name_H-M   'P 1'
#
loop_
_entity.id
_entity.type
_entity.pdbx_description
1 polymer ?
#
loop_
_entity_poly.entity_id
_entity_poly.type
_entity_poly.pdbx_seq_one_letter_code
_entity_poly.pdbx_strand_id
1 'polypeptide(L)'
;MKNTRSILPTAVGLLTATAVAVVTSDYATASLASIAGNIGTGVAGNLLSGLIPIRLKNIENDSDKLNHTIKKLFINSISQALSSVYITYSKEDSVTKKEKKEARRVVEFLQKGLTDELSNNSILDINENLVTDFLYQKELSNNQDIVSYIFKKLAISEFQISESFKRCLSEKYNAYIELTFGEGLKDDVNRDAWIAFQRLLLEDLRARLVRIEEGQERIEKSILDLKDVKGGISDADMKDIRELKDILQNKELIKTHVNKATTSRLKAIDANGARVLSIVTKTNVQVDNTYMIIKSFVDEYNRKIQTEKRNHLLVFCFVTICLTAMIYLAYNIFTQPFTLSIQTYGWKGKDHKPLEGVGTLEIVLGDKSEKVEINKNGEAIFKNVEYKYNNTSVLVRLLDTKGELYYTPDSVVLINKDELNYVQVYLKGIDKLRGLVIDNVSGNGLSQATVEVAGIATTTDERGRFKLSIPIAKQEKKQEINVYKEGYTGYRAMVPMGNENECRIVLKRK
;
A
#
# COMPACT_ATOMS: atom_id res chain seq x y z
N MET A 1 38.28 -26.16 -29.69
CA MET A 1 38.22 -27.27 -28.73
C MET A 1 36.92 -27.14 -27.95
N LYS A 2 36.01 -28.12 -28.10
CA LYS A 2 34.68 -28.12 -27.47
C LYS A 2 34.82 -28.45 -25.98
N ASN A 3 34.15 -27.67 -25.16
CA ASN A 3 34.12 -27.75 -23.70
C ASN A 3 33.37 -29.04 -23.28
N THR A 4 34.10 -30.08 -22.90
CA THR A 4 33.55 -31.29 -22.28
C THR A 4 33.10 -30.94 -20.87
N ARG A 5 31.87 -30.44 -20.73
CA ARG A 5 31.16 -30.37 -19.44
C ARG A 5 31.21 -31.76 -18.81
N SER A 6 31.67 -31.84 -17.56
CA SER A 6 31.93 -33.10 -16.88
C SER A 6 30.62 -33.89 -16.69
N ILE A 7 30.69 -35.19 -16.92
CA ILE A 7 29.57 -36.15 -16.78
C ILE A 7 29.19 -36.33 -15.29
N LEU A 8 30.05 -35.86 -14.37
CA LEU A 8 30.00 -36.05 -12.92
C LEU A 8 28.82 -35.36 -12.20
N PRO A 9 28.55 -34.04 -12.37
CA PRO A 9 27.37 -33.39 -11.77
C PRO A 9 26.05 -33.97 -12.28
N THR A 10 26.05 -34.53 -13.49
CA THR A 10 24.88 -35.18 -14.10
C THR A 10 24.56 -36.51 -13.40
N ALA A 11 25.57 -37.28 -12.99
CA ALA A 11 25.38 -38.55 -12.28
C ALA A 11 24.92 -38.34 -10.82
N VAL A 12 25.41 -37.29 -10.15
CA VAL A 12 24.99 -36.95 -8.78
C VAL A 12 23.61 -36.32 -8.75
N GLY A 13 23.29 -35.45 -9.72
CA GLY A 13 21.93 -34.91 -9.93
C GLY A 13 20.91 -36.02 -10.22
N LEU A 14 21.35 -37.09 -10.87
CA LEU A 14 20.52 -38.26 -11.12
C LEU A 14 20.24 -39.07 -9.85
N LEU A 15 21.24 -39.31 -9.01
CA LEU A 15 21.06 -40.01 -7.74
C LEU A 15 20.12 -39.25 -6.79
N THR A 16 20.23 -37.92 -6.75
CA THR A 16 19.33 -37.05 -5.96
C THR A 16 17.91 -37.00 -6.53
N ALA A 17 17.74 -36.89 -7.85
CA ALA A 17 16.42 -36.96 -8.49
C ALA A 17 15.74 -38.32 -8.29
N THR A 18 16.51 -39.41 -8.27
CA THR A 18 16.00 -40.77 -8.02
C THR A 18 15.59 -40.93 -6.56
N ALA A 19 16.36 -40.39 -5.59
CA ALA A 19 15.97 -40.37 -4.18
C ALA A 19 14.69 -39.56 -3.95
N VAL A 20 14.53 -38.40 -4.61
CA VAL A 20 13.33 -37.55 -4.49
C VAL A 20 12.08 -38.20 -5.13
N ALA A 21 12.23 -38.86 -6.28
CA ALA A 21 11.13 -39.63 -6.89
C ALA A 21 10.70 -40.84 -6.04
N VAL A 22 11.63 -41.41 -5.26
CA VAL A 22 11.38 -42.53 -4.33
C VAL A 22 10.67 -42.06 -3.07
N VAL A 23 11.00 -40.89 -2.53
CA VAL A 23 10.30 -40.32 -1.34
C VAL A 23 8.88 -39.85 -1.68
N THR A 24 8.59 -39.58 -2.95
CA THR A 24 7.29 -39.05 -3.41
C THR A 24 6.37 -40.08 -4.05
N SER A 25 6.77 -41.36 -4.15
CA SER A 25 5.94 -42.44 -4.71
C SER A 25 5.75 -43.59 -3.72
N ASP A 26 4.49 -43.95 -3.44
CA ASP A 26 4.03 -44.94 -2.45
C ASP A 26 4.39 -46.42 -2.77
N TYR A 27 5.47 -46.70 -3.52
CA TYR A 27 5.81 -48.07 -3.95
C TYR A 27 7.04 -48.65 -3.24
N ALA A 28 6.77 -49.65 -2.39
CA ALA A 28 7.63 -50.74 -1.89
C ALA A 28 9.13 -50.43 -1.62
N THR A 29 9.41 -50.05 -0.38
CA THR A 29 10.71 -49.61 0.17
C THR A 29 11.81 -50.69 0.25
N ALA A 30 11.47 -51.98 0.31
CA ALA A 30 12.45 -53.04 0.60
C ALA A 30 13.34 -53.43 -0.60
N SER A 31 12.79 -53.48 -1.82
CA SER A 31 13.54 -53.86 -3.03
C SER A 31 14.45 -52.74 -3.55
N LEU A 32 14.14 -51.49 -3.18
CA LEU A 32 14.83 -50.29 -3.66
C LEU A 32 15.95 -49.82 -2.71
N ALA A 33 15.81 -50.06 -1.40
CA ALA A 33 16.92 -49.88 -0.44
C ALA A 33 18.12 -50.79 -0.77
N SER A 34 17.87 -52.01 -1.28
CA SER A 34 18.96 -52.90 -1.73
C SER A 34 19.60 -52.43 -3.04
N ILE A 35 18.87 -51.68 -3.89
CA ILE A 35 19.41 -51.09 -5.13
C ILE A 35 20.24 -49.84 -4.79
N ALA A 36 19.78 -48.97 -3.88
CA ALA A 36 20.55 -47.83 -3.40
C ALA A 36 21.84 -48.25 -2.66
N GLY A 37 21.78 -49.30 -1.81
CA GLY A 37 22.94 -49.84 -1.11
C GLY A 37 23.98 -50.51 -2.02
N ASN A 38 23.54 -51.16 -3.12
CA ASN A 38 24.44 -51.81 -4.08
C ASN A 38 25.00 -50.85 -5.15
N ILE A 39 24.27 -49.79 -5.50
CA ILE A 39 24.76 -48.74 -6.40
C ILE A 39 25.80 -47.85 -5.68
N GLY A 40 25.61 -47.58 -4.38
CA GLY A 40 26.56 -46.80 -3.58
C GLY A 40 27.97 -47.42 -3.50
N THR A 41 28.07 -48.75 -3.41
CA THR A 41 29.36 -49.45 -3.32
C THR A 41 30.04 -49.65 -4.67
N GLY A 42 29.29 -49.91 -5.74
CA GLY A 42 29.83 -50.08 -7.10
C GLY A 42 30.23 -48.77 -7.80
N VAL A 43 29.46 -47.70 -7.60
CA VAL A 43 29.74 -46.38 -8.21
C VAL A 43 30.84 -45.64 -7.44
N ALA A 44 30.93 -45.82 -6.12
CA ALA A 44 32.07 -45.31 -5.34
C ALA A 44 33.40 -45.93 -5.79
N GLY A 45 33.45 -47.24 -6.08
CA GLY A 45 34.67 -47.90 -6.59
C GLY A 45 35.21 -47.29 -7.89
N ASN A 46 34.33 -47.04 -8.87
CA ASN A 46 34.71 -46.46 -10.16
C ASN A 46 34.97 -44.93 -10.10
N LEU A 47 34.28 -44.20 -9.21
CA LEU A 47 34.58 -42.80 -8.93
C LEU A 47 35.93 -42.63 -8.23
N LEU A 48 36.27 -43.52 -7.29
CA LEU A 48 37.52 -43.48 -6.54
C LEU A 48 38.74 -43.87 -7.39
N SER A 49 38.59 -44.80 -8.34
CA SER A 49 39.68 -45.14 -9.26
C SER A 49 40.07 -43.98 -10.20
N GLY A 50 39.15 -43.04 -10.45
CA GLY A 50 39.42 -41.82 -11.21
C GLY A 50 39.91 -40.64 -10.36
N LEU A 51 39.91 -40.77 -9.03
CA LEU A 51 40.05 -39.66 -8.08
C LEU A 51 41.17 -39.88 -7.02
N ILE A 52 42.39 -40.27 -7.40
CA ILE A 52 43.59 -40.11 -6.53
C ILE A 52 44.84 -39.87 -7.40
N PRO A 53 45.86 -39.03 -7.06
CA PRO A 53 46.08 -38.11 -5.91
C PRO A 53 46.38 -36.63 -6.26
N ILE A 54 46.36 -36.19 -7.52
CA ILE A 54 47.12 -34.98 -7.94
C ILE A 54 46.57 -33.62 -7.41
N ARG A 55 45.31 -33.52 -6.97
CA ARG A 55 44.73 -32.23 -6.51
C ARG A 55 44.36 -32.12 -5.03
N LEU A 56 44.41 -33.21 -4.27
CA LEU A 56 44.07 -33.19 -2.84
C LEU A 56 45.29 -32.99 -1.93
N LYS A 57 46.50 -33.23 -2.42
CA LYS A 57 47.75 -33.17 -1.63
C LYS A 57 48.13 -31.77 -1.13
N ASN A 58 47.58 -30.70 -1.72
CA ASN A 58 47.90 -29.31 -1.33
C ASN A 58 46.90 -28.70 -0.33
N ILE A 59 45.96 -29.49 0.21
CA ILE A 59 44.91 -28.97 1.09
C ILE A 59 44.86 -29.75 2.42
N GLU A 60 45.99 -30.35 2.79
CA GLU A 60 46.16 -31.21 3.98
C GLU A 60 46.24 -30.42 5.31
N ASN A 61 46.27 -29.08 5.28
CA ASN A 61 46.52 -28.23 6.46
C ASN A 61 45.34 -27.35 6.91
N ASP A 62 44.11 -27.58 6.45
CA ASP A 62 42.96 -26.68 6.75
C ASP A 62 41.65 -27.46 7.08
N SER A 63 41.74 -28.53 7.86
CA SER A 63 40.57 -29.31 8.34
C SER A 63 39.53 -28.42 9.02
N ASP A 64 39.99 -27.45 9.81
CA ASP A 64 39.13 -26.57 10.60
C ASP A 64 38.35 -25.58 9.72
N LYS A 65 38.97 -25.06 8.66
CA LYS A 65 38.28 -24.18 7.69
C LYS A 65 37.29 -24.93 6.83
N LEU A 66 37.58 -26.19 6.48
CA LEU A 66 36.66 -27.04 5.73
C LEU A 66 35.39 -27.35 6.55
N ASN A 67 35.55 -27.66 7.83
CA ASN A 67 34.43 -27.88 8.73
C ASN A 67 33.57 -26.62 8.91
N HIS A 68 34.20 -25.44 8.93
CA HIS A 68 33.51 -24.17 9.01
C HIS A 68 32.64 -23.87 7.78
N THR A 69 33.07 -24.22 6.57
CA THR A 69 32.27 -23.95 5.35
C THR A 69 31.07 -24.89 5.23
N ILE A 70 31.20 -26.17 5.59
CA ILE A 70 30.05 -27.09 5.68
C ILE A 70 29.08 -26.61 6.75
N LYS A 71 29.56 -26.27 7.96
CA LYS A 71 28.73 -25.77 9.05
C LYS A 71 27.95 -24.52 8.62
N LYS A 72 28.62 -23.58 7.96
CA LYS A 72 27.99 -22.36 7.42
C LYS A 72 26.90 -22.69 6.41
N LEU A 73 27.18 -23.58 5.46
CA LEU A 73 26.20 -24.00 4.46
C LEU A 73 25.01 -24.69 5.13
N PHE A 74 25.27 -25.58 6.08
CA PHE A 74 24.24 -26.30 6.83
C PHE A 74 23.31 -25.36 7.61
N ILE A 75 23.84 -24.36 8.31
CA ILE A 75 23.01 -23.35 9.01
C ILE A 75 22.18 -22.54 8.02
N ASN A 76 22.75 -22.17 6.88
CA ASN A 76 22.01 -21.46 5.83
C ASN A 76 20.88 -22.36 5.27
N SER A 77 21.13 -23.65 5.08
CA SER A 77 20.13 -24.63 4.67
C SER A 77 19.00 -24.79 5.68
N ILE A 78 19.31 -24.81 6.98
CA ILE A 78 18.35 -24.76 8.10
C ILE A 78 17.47 -23.51 7.98
N SER A 79 18.06 -22.34 7.76
CA SER A 79 17.34 -21.07 7.62
C SER A 79 16.40 -21.06 6.39
N GLN A 80 16.88 -21.53 5.24
CA GLN A 80 16.09 -21.62 4.00
C GLN A 80 14.99 -22.70 4.08
N ALA A 81 15.25 -23.80 4.79
CA ALA A 81 14.25 -24.83 5.02
C ALA A 81 13.05 -24.29 5.82
N LEU A 82 13.26 -23.34 6.75
CA LEU A 82 12.18 -22.71 7.51
C LEU A 82 11.23 -21.93 6.58
N SER A 83 11.76 -21.17 5.62
CA SER A 83 10.95 -20.51 4.59
C SER A 83 10.13 -21.53 3.78
N SER A 84 10.75 -22.64 3.40
CA SER A 84 10.12 -23.66 2.57
C SER A 84 8.99 -24.39 3.31
N VAL A 85 9.19 -24.70 4.59
CA VAL A 85 8.14 -25.23 5.47
C VAL A 85 7.01 -24.22 5.63
N TYR A 86 7.32 -22.94 5.89
CA TYR A 86 6.30 -21.90 6.02
C TYR A 86 5.46 -21.73 4.76
N ILE A 87 6.10 -21.68 3.58
CA ILE A 87 5.38 -21.57 2.30
C ILE A 87 4.41 -22.74 2.14
N THR A 88 4.86 -23.95 2.44
CA THR A 88 4.04 -25.17 2.36
C THR A 88 2.87 -25.12 3.34
N TYR A 89 3.15 -24.80 4.61
CA TYR A 89 2.13 -24.64 5.66
C TYR A 89 1.11 -23.55 5.30
N SER A 90 1.56 -22.42 4.73
CA SER A 90 0.68 -21.31 4.37
C SER A 90 -0.29 -21.62 3.22
N LYS A 91 -0.03 -22.68 2.45
CA LYS A 91 -0.88 -23.16 1.36
C LYS A 91 -1.91 -24.21 1.80
N GLU A 92 -1.80 -24.75 3.00
CA GLU A 92 -2.78 -25.71 3.52
C GLU A 92 -4.12 -24.98 3.82
N ASP A 93 -5.22 -25.52 3.28
CA ASP A 93 -6.56 -24.92 3.38
C ASP A 93 -7.09 -24.89 4.82
N SER A 94 -6.63 -25.82 5.66
CA SER A 94 -7.01 -25.92 7.07
C SER A 94 -6.40 -24.84 7.97
N VAL A 95 -5.44 -24.05 7.48
CA VAL A 95 -4.69 -23.10 8.30
C VAL A 95 -5.35 -21.72 8.29
N THR A 96 -5.67 -21.21 9.48
CA THR A 96 -6.30 -19.89 9.63
C THR A 96 -5.34 -18.74 9.34
N LYS A 97 -5.86 -17.55 8.99
CA LYS A 97 -5.03 -16.34 8.78
C LYS A 97 -4.21 -15.97 10.02
N LYS A 98 -4.74 -16.23 11.21
CA LYS A 98 -4.06 -15.99 12.49
C LYS A 98 -2.84 -16.90 12.64
N GLU A 99 -3.02 -18.21 12.43
CA GLU A 99 -1.93 -19.19 12.46
C GLU A 99 -0.86 -18.90 11.40
N LYS A 100 -1.24 -18.48 10.19
CA LYS A 100 -0.26 -18.07 9.16
C LYS A 100 0.59 -16.90 9.63
N LYS A 101 -0.01 -15.90 10.27
CA LYS A 101 0.70 -14.74 10.80
C LYS A 101 1.62 -15.10 11.97
N GLU A 102 1.19 -16.01 12.84
CA GLU A 102 2.00 -16.52 13.95
C GLU A 102 3.19 -17.34 13.45
N ALA A 103 2.96 -18.31 12.56
CA ALA A 103 4.01 -19.11 11.94
C ALA A 103 5.05 -18.24 11.20
N ARG A 104 4.59 -17.21 10.47
CA ARG A 104 5.48 -16.27 9.80
C ARG A 104 6.41 -15.55 10.78
N ARG A 105 5.87 -15.04 11.90
CA ARG A 105 6.67 -14.34 12.92
C ARG A 105 7.70 -15.27 13.55
N VAL A 106 7.33 -16.52 13.82
CA VAL A 106 8.23 -17.54 14.36
C VAL A 106 9.36 -17.81 13.36
N VAL A 107 9.04 -17.98 12.07
CA VAL A 107 10.04 -18.22 11.01
C VAL A 107 10.98 -17.03 10.86
N GLU A 108 10.45 -15.80 10.79
CA GLU A 108 11.26 -14.58 10.69
C GLU A 108 12.18 -14.43 11.92
N PHE A 109 11.68 -14.72 13.13
CA PHE A 109 12.46 -14.69 14.36
C PHE A 109 13.59 -15.73 14.35
N LEU A 110 13.26 -16.98 13.98
CA LEU A 110 14.21 -18.09 13.86
C LEU A 110 15.31 -17.78 12.84
N GLN A 111 14.93 -17.30 11.65
CA GLN A 111 15.87 -16.97 10.58
C GLN A 111 16.79 -15.83 10.99
N LYS A 112 16.25 -14.82 11.69
CA LYS A 112 17.05 -13.74 12.23
C LYS A 112 18.07 -14.28 13.24
N GLY A 113 17.64 -15.12 14.18
CA GLY A 113 18.52 -15.78 15.15
C GLY A 113 19.66 -16.54 14.48
N LEU A 114 19.36 -17.38 13.48
CA LEU A 114 20.36 -18.14 12.73
C LEU A 114 21.32 -17.24 11.93
N THR A 115 20.82 -16.12 11.40
CA THR A 115 21.63 -15.17 10.62
C THR A 115 22.54 -14.34 11.52
N ASP A 116 22.03 -13.89 12.66
CA ASP A 116 22.79 -13.15 13.68
C ASP A 116 23.91 -14.05 14.23
N GLU A 117 23.62 -15.34 14.49
CA GLU A 117 24.61 -16.35 14.88
C GLU A 117 25.68 -16.60 13.81
N LEU A 118 25.28 -16.67 12.53
CA LEU A 118 26.21 -16.77 11.40
C LEU A 118 27.13 -15.55 11.27
N SER A 119 26.60 -14.35 11.56
CA SER A 119 27.32 -13.08 11.37
C SER A 119 28.33 -12.80 12.48
N ASN A 120 28.04 -13.25 13.71
CA ASN A 120 28.91 -13.02 14.86
C ASN A 120 30.17 -13.89 14.86
N ASN A 121 30.39 -14.75 13.84
CA ASN A 121 31.44 -15.78 13.80
C ASN A 121 31.50 -16.67 15.05
N SER A 122 30.53 -16.56 15.96
CA SER A 122 30.21 -17.53 16.98
C SER A 122 29.49 -18.69 16.31
N ILE A 123 30.13 -19.28 15.28
CA ILE A 123 29.67 -20.53 14.69
C ILE A 123 29.59 -21.46 15.86
N LEU A 124 28.34 -21.70 16.21
CA LEU A 124 27.92 -22.35 17.41
C LEU A 124 28.80 -23.58 17.66
N ASP A 125 28.87 -23.98 18.92
CA ASP A 125 28.85 -25.40 19.29
C ASP A 125 27.56 -26.07 18.73
N ILE A 126 27.24 -25.91 17.45
CA ILE A 126 26.55 -26.95 16.71
C ILE A 126 27.53 -28.08 16.80
N ASN A 127 27.21 -28.99 17.72
CA ASN A 127 27.95 -30.20 17.96
C ASN A 127 28.31 -30.77 16.60
N GLU A 128 29.60 -30.99 16.36
CA GLU A 128 30.07 -31.56 15.10
C GLU A 128 29.35 -32.87 14.80
N ASN A 129 28.94 -33.58 15.86
CA ASN A 129 28.10 -34.75 15.79
C ASN A 129 26.74 -34.47 15.17
N LEU A 130 26.09 -33.31 15.38
CA LEU A 130 24.79 -33.01 14.77
C LEU A 130 24.89 -32.88 13.25
N VAL A 131 25.92 -32.20 12.76
CA VAL A 131 26.17 -32.08 11.31
C VAL A 131 26.55 -33.43 10.73
N THR A 132 27.42 -34.16 11.42
CA THR A 132 27.87 -35.51 11.05
C THR A 132 26.69 -36.48 10.98
N ASP A 133 25.86 -36.53 12.02
CA ASP A 133 24.68 -37.39 12.11
C ASP A 133 23.67 -37.07 11.00
N PHE A 134 23.47 -35.79 10.69
CA PHE A 134 22.66 -35.35 9.54
C PHE A 134 23.24 -35.84 8.20
N LEU A 135 24.53 -35.65 7.96
CA LEU A 135 25.16 -36.00 6.68
C LEU A 135 25.28 -37.50 6.44
N TYR A 136 25.47 -38.30 7.50
CA TYR A 136 25.70 -39.73 7.38
C TYR A 136 24.43 -40.59 7.46
N GLN A 137 23.24 -39.97 7.52
CA GLN A 137 21.95 -40.67 7.57
C GLN A 137 21.96 -41.83 8.57
N LYS A 138 22.65 -41.68 9.70
CA LYS A 138 22.51 -42.62 10.80
C LYS A 138 21.09 -42.42 11.27
N GLU A 139 20.20 -43.37 10.97
CA GLU A 139 18.75 -43.31 11.21
C GLU A 139 18.47 -42.30 12.31
N LEU A 140 18.14 -41.06 11.92
CA LEU A 140 17.81 -40.00 12.85
C LEU A 140 16.45 -40.41 13.41
N SER A 141 16.49 -41.37 14.33
CA SER A 141 15.32 -42.11 14.80
C SER A 141 14.37 -41.15 15.51
N ASN A 142 14.83 -39.93 15.82
CA ASN A 142 14.01 -38.81 16.22
C ASN A 142 14.34 -37.57 15.39
N ASN A 143 13.48 -37.26 14.40
CA ASN A 143 13.37 -35.91 13.77
C ASN A 143 13.27 -34.77 14.81
N GLN A 144 12.99 -35.11 16.07
CA GLN A 144 12.91 -34.19 17.19
C GLN A 144 14.24 -33.53 17.55
N ASP A 145 15.41 -34.06 17.19
CA ASP A 145 16.67 -33.52 17.72
C ASP A 145 17.08 -32.17 17.12
N ILE A 146 17.01 -32.01 15.78
CA ILE A 146 17.29 -30.72 15.11
C ILE A 146 16.22 -29.68 15.47
N VAL A 147 14.96 -30.10 15.44
CA VAL A 147 13.81 -29.25 15.77
C VAL A 147 13.90 -28.79 17.24
N SER A 148 14.17 -29.71 18.17
CA SER A 148 14.35 -29.40 19.59
C SER A 148 15.59 -28.57 19.84
N TYR A 149 16.68 -28.79 19.11
CA TYR A 149 17.88 -27.96 19.18
C TYR A 149 17.57 -26.51 18.82
N ILE A 150 16.87 -26.28 17.71
CA ILE A 150 16.47 -24.93 17.27
C ILE A 150 15.52 -24.29 18.28
N PHE A 151 14.50 -25.01 18.74
CA PHE A 151 13.55 -24.50 19.73
C PHE A 151 14.21 -24.18 21.09
N LYS A 152 15.12 -25.04 21.55
CA LYS A 152 15.82 -24.89 22.83
C LYS A 152 16.83 -23.75 22.79
N LYS A 153 17.60 -23.62 21.71
CA LYS A 153 18.71 -22.68 21.63
C LYS A 153 18.26 -21.25 21.36
N LEU A 154 17.17 -21.07 20.61
CA LEU A 154 16.62 -19.76 20.29
C LEU A 154 15.54 -19.29 21.30
N ALA A 155 15.48 -19.93 22.48
CA ALA A 155 14.64 -19.53 23.63
C ALA A 155 13.18 -19.22 23.26
N ILE A 156 12.55 -20.07 22.45
CA ILE A 156 11.22 -19.83 21.87
C ILE A 156 10.09 -20.02 22.89
N SER A 157 10.39 -20.09 24.19
CA SER A 157 9.41 -20.16 25.27
C SER A 157 8.42 -18.98 25.26
N GLU A 158 8.76 -17.87 24.60
CA GLU A 158 7.90 -16.68 24.50
C GLU A 158 6.88 -16.73 23.36
N PHE A 159 7.06 -17.58 22.35
CA PHE A 159 6.13 -17.63 21.21
C PHE A 159 5.09 -18.72 21.40
N GLN A 160 3.81 -18.32 21.38
CA GLN A 160 2.71 -19.28 21.24
C GLN A 160 2.70 -19.82 19.80
N ILE A 161 3.30 -21.00 19.62
CA ILE A 161 3.30 -21.70 18.35
C ILE A 161 2.09 -22.63 18.30
N SER A 162 1.26 -22.48 17.27
CA SER A 162 0.16 -23.40 16.98
C SER A 162 0.66 -24.85 16.82
N GLU A 163 -0.06 -25.80 17.40
CA GLU A 163 0.32 -27.22 17.36
C GLU A 163 0.34 -27.80 15.93
N SER A 164 -0.53 -27.27 15.06
CA SER A 164 -0.56 -27.52 13.62
C SER A 164 0.77 -27.19 12.94
N PHE A 165 1.34 -26.02 13.21
CA PHE A 165 2.64 -25.62 12.68
C PHE A 165 3.80 -26.44 13.25
N LYS A 166 3.79 -26.77 14.56
CA LYS A 166 4.82 -27.63 15.17
C LYS A 166 4.88 -29.00 14.50
N ARG A 167 3.72 -29.61 14.26
CA ARG A 167 3.61 -30.88 13.56
C ARG A 167 4.15 -30.78 12.13
N CYS A 168 3.70 -29.78 11.36
CA CYS A 168 4.17 -29.56 9.98
C CYS A 168 5.69 -29.37 9.91
N LEU A 169 6.26 -28.63 10.87
CA LEU A 169 7.70 -28.46 11.02
C LEU A 169 8.37 -29.81 11.33
N SER A 170 7.90 -30.57 12.32
CA SER A 170 8.49 -31.86 12.67
C SER A 170 8.47 -32.91 11.55
N GLU A 171 7.44 -32.87 10.69
CA GLU A 171 7.26 -33.82 9.59
C GLU A 171 8.11 -33.46 8.38
N LYS A 172 8.16 -32.18 7.99
CA LYS A 172 8.69 -31.76 6.69
C LYS A 172 10.09 -31.16 6.77
N TYR A 173 10.51 -30.68 7.93
CA TYR A 173 11.68 -29.80 8.03
C TYR A 173 13.00 -30.47 7.62
N ASN A 174 13.24 -31.71 8.05
CA ASN A 174 14.48 -32.42 7.71
C ASN A 174 14.64 -32.64 6.19
N ALA A 175 13.57 -33.07 5.51
CA ALA A 175 13.57 -33.21 4.06
C ALA A 175 13.87 -31.87 3.35
N TYR A 176 13.35 -30.76 3.87
CA TYR A 176 13.67 -29.43 3.34
C TYR A 176 15.12 -29.01 3.62
N ILE A 177 15.71 -29.37 4.77
CA ILE A 177 17.13 -29.12 5.05
C ILE A 177 17.99 -29.91 4.06
N GLU A 178 17.71 -31.19 3.84
CA GLU A 178 18.44 -32.02 2.87
C GLU A 178 18.37 -31.43 1.46
N LEU A 179 17.18 -31.00 1.05
CA LEU A 179 16.97 -30.38 -0.25
C LEU A 179 17.75 -29.06 -0.38
N THR A 180 17.62 -28.14 0.58
CA THR A 180 18.31 -26.84 0.51
C THR A 180 19.82 -26.98 0.68
N PHE A 181 20.30 -27.97 1.43
CA PHE A 181 21.72 -28.30 1.54
C PHE A 181 22.26 -28.87 0.23
N GLY A 182 21.55 -29.83 -0.37
CA GLY A 182 21.91 -30.40 -1.67
C GLY A 182 21.93 -29.36 -2.80
N GLU A 183 20.94 -28.47 -2.85
CA GLU A 183 20.94 -27.32 -3.79
C GLU A 183 22.07 -26.34 -3.48
N GLY A 184 22.32 -26.05 -2.20
CA GLY A 184 23.40 -25.17 -1.76
C GLY A 184 24.79 -25.67 -2.17
N LEU A 185 25.02 -26.99 -2.16
CA LEU A 185 26.28 -27.60 -2.63
C LEU A 185 26.52 -27.46 -4.13
N LYS A 186 25.47 -27.22 -4.95
CA LYS A 186 25.59 -27.01 -6.40
C LYS A 186 26.03 -25.60 -6.75
N ASP A 187 25.83 -24.63 -5.85
CA ASP A 187 26.21 -23.24 -6.08
C ASP A 187 27.74 -23.09 -6.06
N ASP A 188 28.28 -22.44 -7.10
CA ASP A 188 29.72 -22.17 -7.23
C ASP A 188 30.25 -21.35 -6.03
N VAL A 189 29.40 -20.55 -5.38
CA VAL A 189 29.75 -19.78 -4.17
C VAL A 189 30.08 -20.71 -2.98
N ASN A 190 29.54 -21.92 -2.95
CA ASN A 190 29.73 -22.91 -1.88
C ASN A 190 30.71 -24.02 -2.26
N ARG A 191 31.56 -23.80 -3.26
CA ARG A 191 32.52 -24.80 -3.76
C ARG A 191 33.41 -25.39 -2.66
N ASP A 192 33.83 -24.58 -1.69
CA ASP A 192 34.66 -25.04 -0.59
C ASP A 192 33.89 -26.00 0.33
N ALA A 193 32.61 -25.74 0.59
CA ALA A 193 31.74 -26.64 1.34
C ALA A 193 31.50 -27.96 0.59
N TRP A 194 31.41 -27.91 -0.75
CA TRP A 194 31.34 -29.12 -1.58
C TRP A 194 32.62 -29.96 -1.49
N ILE A 195 33.80 -29.34 -1.63
CA ILE A 195 35.08 -30.04 -1.49
C ILE A 195 35.19 -30.66 -0.10
N ALA A 196 34.75 -29.94 0.93
CA ALA A 196 34.74 -30.41 2.29
C ALA A 196 33.82 -31.63 2.46
N PHE A 197 32.60 -31.54 1.95
CA PHE A 197 31.64 -32.64 1.98
C PHE A 197 32.17 -33.89 1.26
N GLN A 198 32.84 -33.73 0.12
CA GLN A 198 33.48 -34.85 -0.59
C GLN A 198 34.56 -35.53 0.25
N ARG A 199 35.37 -34.78 1.00
CA ARG A 199 36.39 -35.37 1.89
C ARG A 199 35.78 -36.11 3.04
N LEU A 200 34.76 -35.50 3.66
CA LEU A 200 34.02 -36.10 4.75
C LEU A 200 33.47 -37.48 4.31
N LEU A 201 32.79 -37.56 3.15
CA LEU A 201 32.35 -38.83 2.57
C LEU A 201 33.51 -39.81 2.30
N LEU A 202 34.64 -39.33 1.80
CA LEU A 202 35.81 -40.16 1.52
C LEU A 202 36.43 -40.74 2.81
N GLU A 203 36.49 -39.94 3.88
CA GLU A 203 37.02 -40.34 5.17
C GLU A 203 36.12 -41.37 5.85
N ASP A 204 34.79 -41.21 5.81
CA ASP A 204 33.88 -42.25 6.31
C ASP A 204 33.98 -43.54 5.49
N LEU A 205 34.09 -43.44 4.16
CA LEU A 205 34.33 -44.62 3.31
C LEU A 205 35.64 -45.33 3.69
N ARG A 206 36.72 -44.58 3.92
CA ARG A 206 37.99 -45.14 4.41
C ARG A 206 37.84 -45.79 5.77
N ALA A 207 37.15 -45.14 6.71
CA ALA A 207 36.90 -45.70 8.04
C ALA A 207 36.05 -46.99 7.98
N ARG A 208 35.05 -47.04 7.08
CA ARG A 208 34.28 -48.26 6.82
C ARG A 208 35.13 -49.37 6.21
N LEU A 209 36.01 -49.04 5.26
CA LEU A 209 36.93 -50.01 4.67
C LEU A 209 37.88 -50.59 5.72
N VAL A 210 38.48 -49.76 6.57
CA VAL A 210 39.33 -50.23 7.69
C VAL A 210 38.54 -51.15 8.63
N ARG A 211 37.30 -50.78 9.01
CA ARG A 211 36.45 -51.66 9.83
C ARG A 211 36.13 -53.00 9.16
N ILE A 212 35.99 -53.02 7.83
CA ILE A 212 35.78 -54.25 7.06
C ILE A 212 37.06 -55.08 7.03
N GLU A 213 38.22 -54.46 6.80
CA GLU A 213 39.54 -55.11 6.83
C GLU A 213 39.82 -55.72 8.22
N GLU A 214 39.65 -54.95 9.30
CA GLU A 214 39.73 -55.45 10.68
C GLU A 214 38.72 -56.57 10.95
N GLY A 215 37.52 -56.47 10.37
CA GLY A 215 36.50 -57.51 10.43
C GLY A 215 36.95 -58.80 9.76
N GLN A 216 37.59 -58.70 8.59
CA GLN A 216 38.17 -59.83 7.86
C GLN A 216 39.33 -60.45 8.63
N GLU A 217 40.24 -59.66 9.20
CA GLU A 217 41.33 -60.15 10.05
C GLU A 217 40.81 -60.87 11.30
N ARG A 218 39.76 -60.36 11.95
CA ARG A 218 39.10 -61.03 13.08
C ARG A 218 38.49 -62.37 12.65
N ILE A 219 37.87 -62.44 11.47
CA ILE A 219 37.32 -63.68 10.92
C ILE A 219 38.45 -64.67 10.62
N GLU A 220 39.53 -64.23 9.98
CA GLU A 220 40.69 -65.06 9.67
C GLU A 220 41.34 -65.62 10.93
N LYS A 221 41.52 -64.77 11.96
CA LYS A 221 42.01 -65.20 13.27
C LYS A 221 41.06 -66.19 13.95
N SER A 222 39.75 -65.93 13.92
CA SER A 222 38.75 -66.85 14.50
C SER A 222 38.75 -68.22 13.80
N ILE A 223 38.98 -68.23 12.48
CA ILE A 223 39.14 -69.48 11.69
C ILE A 223 40.44 -70.20 12.09
N LEU A 224 41.52 -69.47 12.36
CA LEU A 224 42.77 -70.05 12.85
C LEU A 224 42.63 -70.58 14.28
N ASP A 225 41.93 -69.88 15.18
CA ASP A 225 41.70 -70.30 16.57
C ASP A 225 40.78 -71.54 16.63
N LEU A 226 39.80 -71.66 15.72
CA LEU A 226 38.98 -72.86 15.54
C LEU A 226 39.81 -74.10 15.18
N LYS A 227 41.00 -73.93 14.62
CA LYS A 227 41.92 -75.02 14.27
C LYS A 227 42.56 -75.67 15.50
N ASP A 228 42.65 -74.95 16.62
CA ASP A 228 43.26 -75.41 17.88
C ASP A 228 42.22 -76.00 18.86
N VAL A 229 40.92 -75.85 18.57
CA VAL A 229 39.84 -76.50 19.32
C VAL A 229 39.80 -77.99 18.96
N LYS A 230 40.58 -78.79 19.70
CA LYS A 230 40.51 -80.26 19.67
C LYS A 230 39.18 -80.74 20.25
N GLY A 231 38.15 -80.77 19.40
CA GLY A 231 36.91 -81.50 19.66
C GLY A 231 35.68 -80.77 19.13
N GLY A 232 35.15 -81.24 17.99
CA GLY A 232 33.75 -80.99 17.63
C GLY A 232 33.46 -80.41 16.24
N ILE A 233 34.46 -80.18 15.37
CA ILE A 233 34.18 -79.74 13.99
C ILE A 233 33.89 -81.00 13.14
N SER A 234 32.72 -81.06 12.50
CA SER A 234 32.34 -82.21 11.66
C SER A 234 33.20 -82.27 10.40
N ASP A 235 33.35 -83.47 9.82
CA ASP A 235 34.13 -83.64 8.58
C ASP A 235 33.56 -82.84 7.39
N ALA A 236 32.26 -82.50 7.41
CA ALA A 236 31.63 -81.64 6.42
C ALA A 236 32.09 -80.18 6.55
N ASP A 237 32.14 -79.66 7.78
CA ASP A 237 32.60 -78.30 8.04
C ASP A 237 34.11 -78.15 7.75
N MET A 238 34.90 -79.19 8.00
CA MET A 238 36.32 -79.21 7.63
C MET A 238 36.56 -79.25 6.12
N LYS A 239 35.61 -79.77 5.34
CA LYS A 239 35.67 -79.77 3.87
C LYS A 239 35.43 -78.35 3.34
N ASP A 240 34.40 -77.68 3.84
CA ASP A 240 34.07 -76.31 3.42
C ASP A 240 35.16 -75.32 3.85
N ILE A 241 35.77 -75.51 5.04
CA ILE A 241 36.92 -74.72 5.51
C ILE A 241 38.17 -74.96 4.62
N ARG A 242 38.41 -76.19 4.16
CA ARG A 242 39.51 -76.48 3.23
C ARG A 242 39.28 -75.86 1.85
N GLU A 243 38.04 -75.88 1.37
CA GLU A 243 37.67 -75.27 0.09
C GLU A 243 37.79 -73.73 0.15
N LEU A 244 37.35 -73.11 1.25
CA LEU A 244 37.60 -71.70 1.54
C LEU A 244 39.09 -71.36 1.64
N LYS A 245 39.88 -72.23 2.28
CA LYS A 245 41.33 -72.04 2.41
C LYS A 245 42.07 -72.16 1.08
N ASP A 246 41.72 -73.12 0.22
CA ASP A 246 42.32 -73.27 -1.12
C ASP A 246 41.98 -72.08 -2.01
N ILE A 247 40.75 -71.55 -1.88
CA ILE A 247 40.37 -70.29 -2.52
C ILE A 247 41.21 -69.15 -1.95
N LEU A 248 41.36 -69.02 -0.63
CA LEU A 248 42.11 -67.93 0.01
C LEU A 248 43.64 -67.96 -0.18
N GLN A 249 44.25 -69.15 -0.35
CA GLN A 249 45.70 -69.29 -0.51
C GLN A 249 46.17 -69.13 -1.96
N ASN A 250 45.31 -69.41 -2.94
CA ASN A 250 45.66 -69.24 -4.34
C ASN A 250 45.25 -67.84 -4.83
N LYS A 251 46.13 -66.88 -4.62
CA LYS A 251 45.98 -65.47 -5.04
C LYS A 251 45.51 -65.33 -6.49
N GLU A 252 45.94 -66.22 -7.40
CA GLU A 252 45.50 -66.22 -8.80
C GLU A 252 44.07 -66.75 -9.00
N LEU A 253 43.63 -67.74 -8.22
CA LEU A 253 42.24 -68.22 -8.24
C LEU A 253 41.27 -67.18 -7.64
N ILE A 254 41.64 -66.51 -6.55
CA ILE A 254 40.89 -65.35 -6.03
C ILE A 254 40.81 -64.29 -7.11
N LYS A 255 41.95 -63.92 -7.70
CA LYS A 255 42.00 -62.91 -8.75
C LYS A 255 41.13 -63.29 -9.94
N THR A 256 41.07 -64.57 -10.31
CA THR A 256 40.25 -65.06 -11.42
C THR A 256 38.76 -65.12 -11.09
N HIS A 257 38.37 -65.61 -9.91
CA HIS A 257 36.96 -65.68 -9.48
C HIS A 257 36.41 -64.29 -9.14
N VAL A 258 37.18 -63.48 -8.42
CA VAL A 258 36.87 -62.08 -8.17
C VAL A 258 36.81 -61.33 -9.50
N ASN A 259 37.78 -61.45 -10.40
CA ASN A 259 37.72 -60.80 -11.72
C ASN A 259 36.52 -61.27 -12.55
N LYS A 260 36.19 -62.56 -12.56
CA LYS A 260 35.04 -63.05 -13.35
C LYS A 260 33.72 -62.56 -12.77
N ALA A 261 33.58 -62.57 -11.44
CA ALA A 261 32.40 -62.06 -10.75
C ALA A 261 32.30 -60.52 -10.86
N THR A 262 33.40 -59.78 -10.69
CA THR A 262 33.41 -58.32 -10.88
C THR A 262 33.21 -57.95 -12.33
N THR A 263 33.80 -58.65 -13.31
CA THR A 263 33.58 -58.34 -14.74
C THR A 263 32.13 -58.61 -15.14
N SER A 264 31.51 -59.69 -14.64
CA SER A 264 30.11 -60.00 -14.92
C SER A 264 29.18 -58.98 -14.26
N ARG A 265 29.47 -58.59 -13.01
CA ARG A 265 28.74 -57.52 -12.31
C ARG A 265 28.96 -56.15 -12.94
N LEU A 266 30.18 -55.82 -13.40
CA LEU A 266 30.52 -54.60 -14.13
C LEU A 266 29.75 -54.51 -15.45
N LYS A 267 29.67 -55.60 -16.22
CA LYS A 267 28.84 -55.65 -17.44
C LYS A 267 27.35 -55.46 -17.13
N ALA A 268 26.84 -56.06 -16.05
CA ALA A 268 25.45 -55.86 -15.63
C ALA A 268 25.21 -54.41 -15.15
N ILE A 269 26.19 -53.80 -14.47
CA ILE A 269 26.18 -52.40 -14.05
C ILE A 269 26.22 -51.48 -15.28
N ASP A 270 27.05 -51.75 -16.29
CA ASP A 270 27.11 -50.97 -17.53
C ASP A 270 25.80 -51.06 -18.32
N ALA A 271 25.21 -52.27 -18.41
CA ALA A 271 23.91 -52.46 -19.07
C ALA A 271 22.77 -51.73 -18.34
N ASN A 272 22.77 -51.75 -17.01
CA ASN A 272 21.84 -50.99 -16.19
C ASN A 272 22.11 -49.49 -16.28
N GLY A 273 23.38 -49.06 -16.34
CA GLY A 273 23.80 -47.69 -16.54
C GLY A 273 23.31 -47.13 -17.88
N ALA A 274 23.43 -47.91 -18.96
CA ALA A 274 22.90 -47.54 -20.28
C ALA A 274 21.37 -47.41 -20.27
N ARG A 275 20.65 -48.32 -19.58
CA ARG A 275 19.20 -48.23 -19.40
C ARG A 275 18.81 -46.97 -18.63
N VAL A 276 19.48 -46.70 -17.50
CA VAL A 276 19.26 -45.51 -16.69
C VAL A 276 19.55 -44.25 -17.52
N LEU A 277 20.67 -44.18 -18.25
CA LEU A 277 21.00 -43.05 -19.11
C LEU A 277 19.91 -42.78 -20.15
N SER A 278 19.33 -43.84 -20.74
CA SER A 278 18.23 -43.75 -21.71
C SER A 278 16.93 -43.23 -21.10
N ILE A 279 16.63 -43.62 -19.85
CA ILE A 279 15.47 -43.12 -19.10
C ILE A 279 15.68 -41.63 -18.83
N VAL A 280 16.85 -41.25 -18.33
CA VAL A 280 17.20 -39.84 -18.06
C VAL A 280 17.10 -38.97 -19.30
N THR A 281 17.58 -39.44 -20.45
CA THR A 281 17.48 -38.67 -21.68
C THR A 281 16.01 -38.48 -22.09
N LYS A 282 15.17 -39.52 -21.99
CA LYS A 282 13.74 -39.39 -22.25
C LYS A 282 13.04 -38.44 -21.28
N THR A 283 13.38 -38.52 -19.99
CA THR A 283 12.82 -37.63 -18.97
C THR A 283 13.23 -36.19 -19.19
N ASN A 284 14.50 -35.92 -19.53
CA ASN A 284 14.96 -34.56 -19.84
C ASN A 284 14.21 -33.96 -21.04
N VAL A 285 13.97 -34.75 -22.10
CA VAL A 285 13.18 -34.28 -23.26
C VAL A 285 11.73 -33.98 -22.87
N GLN A 286 11.12 -34.77 -21.98
CA GLN A 286 9.79 -34.49 -21.45
C GLN A 286 9.75 -33.24 -20.56
N VAL A 287 10.78 -33.05 -19.72
CA VAL A 287 10.92 -31.85 -18.88
C VAL A 287 11.08 -30.60 -19.73
N ASP A 288 11.91 -30.63 -20.76
CA ASP A 288 12.08 -29.50 -21.68
C ASP A 288 10.79 -29.17 -22.43
N ASN A 289 10.04 -30.18 -22.87
CA ASN A 289 8.75 -29.98 -23.52
C ASN A 289 7.72 -29.38 -22.54
N THR A 290 7.69 -29.87 -21.30
CA THR A 290 6.81 -29.34 -20.24
C THR A 290 7.18 -27.90 -19.90
N TYR A 291 8.47 -27.59 -19.81
CA TYR A 291 8.96 -26.23 -19.59
C TYR A 291 8.53 -25.27 -20.71
N MET A 292 8.62 -25.71 -21.98
CA MET A 292 8.17 -24.91 -23.12
C MET A 292 6.67 -24.63 -23.08
N ILE A 293 5.85 -25.62 -22.70
CA ILE A 293 4.40 -25.45 -22.52
C ILE A 293 4.12 -24.43 -21.41
N ILE A 294 4.74 -24.60 -20.24
CA ILE A 294 4.56 -23.69 -19.09
C ILE A 294 4.98 -22.27 -19.48
N LYS A 295 6.11 -22.11 -20.16
CA LYS A 295 6.60 -20.81 -20.63
C LYS A 295 5.60 -20.14 -21.57
N SER A 296 5.02 -20.89 -22.51
CA SER A 296 4.01 -20.35 -23.43
C SER A 296 2.73 -19.89 -22.71
N PHE A 297 2.28 -20.63 -21.68
CA PHE A 297 1.15 -20.23 -20.85
C PHE A 297 1.46 -18.96 -20.04
N VAL A 298 2.66 -18.86 -19.48
CA VAL A 298 3.10 -17.66 -18.74
C VAL A 298 3.15 -16.44 -19.66
N ASP A 299 3.68 -16.60 -20.88
CA ASP A 299 3.75 -15.51 -21.87
C ASP A 299 2.35 -15.08 -22.34
N GLU A 300 1.43 -16.01 -22.58
CA GLU A 300 0.04 -15.70 -22.92
C GLU A 300 -0.67 -14.95 -21.77
N TYR A 301 -0.50 -15.43 -20.54
CA TYR A 301 -1.07 -14.80 -19.35
C TYR A 301 -0.54 -13.38 -19.16
N ASN A 302 0.77 -13.16 -19.32
CA ASN A 302 1.38 -11.85 -19.24
C ASN A 302 0.88 -10.89 -20.34
N ARG A 303 0.64 -11.38 -21.56
CA ARG A 303 0.04 -10.59 -22.65
C ARG A 303 -1.39 -10.15 -22.30
N LYS A 304 -2.22 -11.05 -21.76
CA LYS A 304 -3.59 -10.70 -21.31
C LYS A 304 -3.57 -9.63 -20.22
N ILE A 305 -2.71 -9.79 -19.20
CA ILE A 305 -2.55 -8.79 -18.15
C ILE A 305 -2.10 -7.44 -18.70
N GLN A 306 -1.15 -7.42 -19.65
CA GLN A 306 -0.72 -6.15 -20.26
C GLN A 306 -1.85 -5.48 -21.06
N THR A 307 -2.67 -6.24 -21.79
CA THR A 307 -3.82 -5.68 -22.50
C THR A 307 -4.89 -5.14 -21.55
N GLU A 308 -5.17 -5.82 -20.45
CA GLU A 308 -6.11 -5.34 -19.43
C GLU A 308 -5.60 -4.08 -18.74
N LYS A 309 -4.33 -4.04 -18.34
CA LYS A 309 -3.71 -2.83 -17.75
C LYS A 309 -3.78 -1.64 -18.70
N ARG A 310 -3.52 -1.84 -19.99
CA ARG A 310 -3.63 -0.78 -21.01
C ARG A 310 -5.07 -0.28 -21.14
N ASN A 311 -6.04 -1.20 -21.17
CA ASN A 311 -7.45 -0.83 -21.26
C ASN A 311 -7.93 -0.09 -19.99
N HIS A 312 -7.54 -0.55 -18.80
CA HIS A 312 -7.84 0.14 -17.54
C HIS A 312 -7.21 1.54 -17.47
N LEU A 313 -5.97 1.70 -17.96
CA LEU A 313 -5.32 3.01 -18.04
C LEU A 313 -6.09 3.96 -18.98
N LEU A 314 -6.51 3.49 -20.15
CA LEU A 314 -7.29 4.29 -21.10
C LEU A 314 -8.64 4.72 -20.51
N VAL A 315 -9.36 3.81 -19.84
CA VAL A 315 -10.62 4.12 -19.15
C VAL A 315 -10.39 5.14 -18.04
N PHE A 316 -9.33 4.99 -17.26
CA PHE A 316 -8.97 5.95 -16.20
C PHE A 316 -8.66 7.34 -16.76
N CYS A 317 -7.89 7.43 -17.85
CA CYS A 317 -7.63 8.70 -18.52
C CYS A 317 -8.92 9.35 -19.04
N PHE A 318 -9.80 8.56 -19.67
CA PHE A 318 -11.09 9.04 -20.17
C PHE A 318 -11.98 9.59 -19.07
N VAL A 319 -12.16 8.84 -17.97
CA VAL A 319 -12.96 9.28 -16.81
C VAL A 319 -12.39 10.57 -16.22
N THR A 320 -11.07 10.68 -16.13
CA THR A 320 -10.40 11.88 -15.61
C THR A 320 -10.68 13.10 -16.49
N ILE A 321 -10.61 12.95 -17.82
CA ILE A 321 -10.93 14.02 -18.78
C ILE A 321 -12.41 14.42 -18.68
N CYS A 322 -13.32 13.45 -18.54
CA CYS A 322 -14.74 13.74 -18.34
C CYS A 322 -14.99 14.49 -17.04
N LEU A 323 -14.30 14.12 -15.96
CA LEU A 323 -14.44 14.78 -14.66
C LEU A 323 -13.93 16.23 -14.70
N THR A 324 -12.77 16.48 -15.32
CA THR A 324 -12.25 17.83 -15.47
C THR A 324 -13.15 18.70 -16.36
N ALA A 325 -13.70 18.13 -17.44
CA ALA A 325 -14.69 18.80 -18.28
C ALA A 325 -15.97 19.14 -17.51
N MET A 326 -16.49 18.23 -16.68
CA MET A 326 -17.66 18.48 -15.83
C MET A 326 -17.40 19.58 -14.80
N ILE A 327 -16.24 19.56 -14.14
CA ILE A 327 -15.85 20.61 -13.18
C ILE A 327 -15.75 21.97 -13.88
N TYR A 328 -15.14 22.01 -15.07
CA TYR A 328 -15.03 23.23 -15.87
C TYR A 328 -16.40 23.77 -16.30
N LEU A 329 -17.30 22.91 -16.77
CA LEU A 329 -18.66 23.29 -17.13
C LEU A 329 -19.45 23.79 -15.90
N ALA A 330 -19.36 23.10 -14.77
CA ALA A 330 -19.98 23.53 -13.52
C ALA A 330 -19.46 24.91 -13.10
N TYR A 331 -18.13 25.12 -13.13
CA TYR A 331 -17.53 26.41 -12.83
C TYR A 331 -18.08 27.52 -13.73
N ASN A 332 -18.14 27.28 -15.05
CA ASN A 332 -18.70 28.26 -15.99
C ASN A 332 -20.18 28.55 -15.78
N ILE A 333 -20.99 27.58 -15.32
CA ILE A 333 -22.41 27.78 -15.00
C ILE A 333 -22.55 28.58 -13.69
N PHE A 334 -21.76 28.27 -12.67
CA PHE A 334 -21.85 28.93 -11.37
C PHE A 334 -21.26 30.35 -11.36
N THR A 335 -20.30 30.64 -12.24
CA THR A 335 -19.62 31.95 -12.30
C THR A 335 -20.17 32.89 -13.38
N GLN A 336 -21.33 32.57 -13.97
CA GLN A 336 -21.96 33.45 -14.94
C GLN A 336 -22.28 34.82 -14.32
N PRO A 337 -22.07 35.92 -15.07
CA PRO A 337 -22.55 37.23 -14.67
C PRO A 337 -24.04 37.21 -14.36
N PHE A 338 -24.47 38.02 -13.40
CA PHE A 338 -25.86 38.07 -12.96
C PHE A 338 -26.46 39.47 -13.12
N THR A 339 -27.78 39.54 -12.99
CA THR A 339 -28.51 40.81 -12.98
C THR A 339 -28.77 41.22 -11.54
N LEU A 340 -28.36 42.43 -11.18
CA LEU A 340 -28.56 43.01 -9.86
C LEU A 340 -29.71 44.03 -9.92
N SER A 341 -30.72 43.83 -9.08
CA SER A 341 -31.82 44.78 -8.95
C SER A 341 -31.76 45.49 -7.61
N ILE A 342 -31.73 46.83 -7.65
CA ILE A 342 -31.76 47.69 -6.46
C ILE A 342 -33.02 48.54 -6.51
N GLN A 343 -33.90 48.35 -5.54
CA GLN A 343 -35.09 49.16 -5.34
C GLN A 343 -34.82 50.31 -4.37
N THR A 344 -35.20 51.51 -4.79
CA THR A 344 -35.22 52.66 -3.89
C THR A 344 -36.52 52.68 -3.08
N TYR A 345 -36.41 52.93 -1.77
CA TYR A 345 -37.58 53.08 -0.90
C TYR A 345 -37.49 54.32 -0.03
N GLY A 346 -38.63 54.91 0.30
CA GLY A 346 -38.70 56.16 1.07
C GLY A 346 -38.79 55.95 2.58
N TRP A 347 -38.95 57.05 3.32
CA TRP A 347 -39.05 57.05 4.79
C TRP A 347 -40.31 56.38 5.37
N LYS A 348 -41.23 55.92 4.52
CA LYS A 348 -42.45 55.19 4.93
C LYS A 348 -42.29 53.66 4.86
N GLY A 349 -41.09 53.17 4.54
CA GLY A 349 -40.80 51.74 4.42
C GLY A 349 -40.69 51.28 2.96
N LYS A 350 -40.48 49.97 2.76
CA LYS A 350 -40.11 49.35 1.47
C LYS A 350 -41.17 49.51 0.38
N ASP A 351 -42.44 49.60 0.74
CA ASP A 351 -43.55 49.77 -0.22
C ASP A 351 -43.66 51.21 -0.75
N HIS A 352 -43.03 52.17 -0.09
CA HIS A 352 -43.02 53.56 -0.56
C HIS A 352 -41.90 53.74 -1.57
N LYS A 353 -42.27 53.94 -2.84
CA LYS A 353 -41.38 54.08 -3.98
C LYS A 353 -41.33 55.54 -4.48
N PRO A 354 -40.53 56.40 -3.85
CA PRO A 354 -40.54 57.83 -4.15
C PRO A 354 -39.92 58.23 -5.51
N LEU A 355 -39.13 57.35 -6.13
CA LEU A 355 -38.33 57.64 -7.33
C LEU A 355 -38.78 56.82 -8.56
N GLU A 356 -40.08 56.55 -8.70
CA GLU A 356 -40.62 55.83 -9.86
C GLU A 356 -40.36 56.58 -11.18
N GLY A 357 -39.45 56.04 -12.01
CA GLY A 357 -39.08 56.59 -13.31
C GLY A 357 -38.18 57.83 -13.25
N VAL A 358 -37.66 58.17 -12.06
CA VAL A 358 -36.92 59.42 -11.84
C VAL A 358 -35.61 59.14 -11.14
N GLY A 359 -34.54 59.61 -11.77
CA GLY A 359 -33.20 59.65 -11.21
C GLY A 359 -32.30 58.49 -11.61
N THR A 360 -31.05 58.54 -11.15
CA THR A 360 -29.98 57.64 -11.56
C THR A 360 -29.22 57.14 -10.34
N LEU A 361 -29.11 55.82 -10.22
CA LEU A 361 -28.25 55.16 -9.23
C LEU A 361 -26.90 54.83 -9.83
N GLU A 362 -25.85 55.03 -9.06
CA GLU A 362 -24.49 54.57 -9.33
C GLU A 362 -24.12 53.50 -8.31
N ILE A 363 -23.57 52.38 -8.79
CA ILE A 363 -22.90 51.38 -7.95
C ILE A 363 -21.40 51.41 -8.19
N VAL A 364 -20.62 51.25 -7.12
CA VAL A 364 -19.15 51.14 -7.20
C VAL A 364 -18.74 49.69 -6.92
N LEU A 365 -18.21 49.04 -7.96
CA LEU A 365 -17.81 47.63 -8.00
C LEU A 365 -16.27 47.52 -8.07
N GLY A 366 -15.59 47.71 -6.94
CA GLY A 366 -14.13 47.75 -6.91
C GLY A 366 -13.58 49.00 -7.58
N ASP A 367 -12.89 48.85 -8.71
CA ASP A 367 -12.33 49.93 -9.52
C ASP A 367 -13.29 50.48 -10.59
N LYS A 368 -14.42 49.79 -10.83
CA LYS A 368 -15.45 50.20 -11.80
C LYS A 368 -16.63 50.86 -11.10
N SER A 369 -17.28 51.79 -11.80
CA SER A 369 -18.60 52.31 -11.42
C SER A 369 -19.56 52.18 -12.58
N GLU A 370 -20.81 51.83 -12.28
CA GLU A 370 -21.87 51.69 -13.28
C GLU A 370 -23.07 52.55 -12.87
N LYS A 371 -23.67 53.24 -13.83
CA LYS A 371 -24.78 54.16 -13.64
C LYS A 371 -26.01 53.66 -14.39
N VAL A 372 -27.14 53.55 -13.71
CA VAL A 372 -28.40 53.07 -14.28
C VAL A 372 -29.56 53.95 -13.83
N GLU A 373 -30.44 54.29 -14.77
CA GLU A 373 -31.66 55.05 -14.47
C GLU A 373 -32.66 54.20 -13.68
N ILE A 374 -33.38 54.84 -12.76
CA ILE A 374 -34.45 54.22 -11.99
C ILE A 374 -35.68 54.07 -12.88
N ASN A 375 -36.17 52.84 -13.03
CA ASN A 375 -37.33 52.52 -13.86
C ASN A 375 -38.66 52.92 -13.18
N LYS A 376 -39.78 52.72 -13.88
CA LYS A 376 -41.13 53.04 -13.38
C LYS A 376 -41.55 52.28 -12.12
N ASN A 377 -40.85 51.20 -11.76
CA ASN A 377 -41.11 50.42 -10.54
C ASN A 377 -40.25 50.87 -9.35
N GLY A 378 -39.46 51.95 -9.51
CA GLY A 378 -38.52 52.43 -8.48
C GLY A 378 -37.24 51.62 -8.40
N GLU A 379 -36.91 50.82 -9.43
CA GLU A 379 -35.77 49.90 -9.46
C GLU A 379 -34.70 50.33 -10.47
N ALA A 380 -33.43 50.21 -10.09
CA ALA A 380 -32.29 50.25 -11.01
C ALA A 380 -31.80 48.82 -11.25
N ILE A 381 -31.69 48.42 -12.52
CA ILE A 381 -31.34 47.06 -12.93
C ILE A 381 -29.96 47.08 -13.61
N PHE A 382 -28.95 46.62 -12.90
CA PHE A 382 -27.57 46.49 -13.38
C PHE A 382 -27.40 45.13 -14.03
N LYS A 383 -27.04 45.11 -15.32
CA LYS A 383 -26.91 43.86 -16.10
C LYS A 383 -25.45 43.44 -16.15
N ASN A 384 -25.20 42.14 -16.15
CA ASN A 384 -23.87 41.56 -16.28
C ASN A 384 -22.91 41.90 -15.14
N VAL A 385 -23.40 41.97 -13.91
CA VAL A 385 -22.54 42.10 -12.72
C VAL A 385 -21.71 40.82 -12.58
N GLU A 386 -20.39 40.97 -12.47
CA GLU A 386 -19.47 39.84 -12.36
C GLU A 386 -19.78 39.01 -11.09
N TYR A 387 -19.80 37.67 -11.20
CA TYR A 387 -20.17 36.78 -10.09
C TYR A 387 -19.35 36.97 -8.80
N LYS A 388 -18.09 37.44 -8.93
CA LYS A 388 -17.22 37.72 -7.79
C LYS A 388 -17.78 38.75 -6.81
N TYR A 389 -18.75 39.56 -7.24
CA TYR A 389 -19.43 40.53 -6.38
C TYR A 389 -20.70 39.98 -5.71
N ASN A 390 -21.10 38.74 -5.99
CA ASN A 390 -22.20 38.09 -5.28
C ASN A 390 -21.85 37.95 -3.79
N ASN A 391 -22.79 38.30 -2.91
CA ASN A 391 -22.62 38.36 -1.45
C ASN A 391 -21.51 39.35 -1.00
N THR A 392 -21.28 40.42 -1.76
CA THR A 392 -20.33 41.48 -1.37
C THR A 392 -21.04 42.80 -1.08
N SER A 393 -20.42 43.61 -0.24
CA SER A 393 -20.92 44.95 0.07
C SER A 393 -20.42 45.96 -0.95
N VAL A 394 -21.35 46.69 -1.59
CA VAL A 394 -21.03 47.69 -2.62
C VAL A 394 -21.56 49.06 -2.20
N LEU A 395 -20.86 50.10 -2.64
CA LEU A 395 -21.30 51.48 -2.40
C LEU A 395 -22.33 51.88 -3.45
N VAL A 396 -23.46 52.42 -3.00
CA VAL A 396 -24.55 52.90 -3.84
C VAL A 396 -24.76 54.40 -3.62
N ARG A 397 -24.88 55.15 -4.72
CA ARG A 397 -25.08 56.60 -4.73
C ARG A 397 -26.26 56.99 -5.61
N LEU A 398 -26.98 58.02 -5.19
CA LEU A 398 -28.02 58.68 -5.99
C LEU A 398 -27.42 59.95 -6.57
N LEU A 399 -27.30 60.02 -7.90
CA LEU A 399 -26.55 61.11 -8.57
C LEU A 399 -27.45 62.22 -9.10
N ASP A 400 -28.51 61.85 -9.80
CA ASP A 400 -29.45 62.80 -10.41
C ASP A 400 -30.86 62.40 -9.99
N THR A 401 -31.68 63.37 -9.58
CA THR A 401 -33.09 63.19 -9.20
C THR A 401 -34.02 64.03 -10.08
N LYS A 402 -33.50 64.54 -11.22
CA LYS A 402 -34.22 65.38 -12.19
C LYS A 402 -34.92 66.58 -11.54
N GLY A 403 -34.27 67.18 -10.53
CA GLY A 403 -34.78 68.35 -9.81
C GLY A 403 -35.66 68.04 -8.58
N GLU A 404 -35.94 66.77 -8.31
CA GLU A 404 -36.65 66.39 -7.08
C GLU A 404 -35.73 66.47 -5.84
N LEU A 405 -36.30 66.79 -4.68
CA LEU A 405 -35.58 67.01 -3.42
C LEU A 405 -35.19 65.71 -2.70
N TYR A 406 -34.86 64.66 -3.44
CA TYR A 406 -34.42 63.39 -2.88
C TYR A 406 -32.91 63.35 -2.72
N TYR A 407 -32.44 62.67 -1.68
CA TYR A 407 -31.04 62.33 -1.51
C TYR A 407 -30.90 60.96 -0.84
N THR A 408 -29.78 60.31 -1.09
CA THR A 408 -29.32 59.17 -0.31
C THR A 408 -27.95 59.52 0.27
N PRO A 409 -27.69 59.30 1.57
CA PRO A 409 -26.32 59.18 2.04
C PRO A 409 -25.63 58.05 1.26
N ASP A 410 -24.33 58.19 1.02
CA ASP A 410 -23.46 57.12 0.52
C ASP A 410 -23.73 55.84 1.33
N SER A 411 -24.37 54.86 0.70
CA SER A 411 -24.93 53.68 1.38
C SER A 411 -24.22 52.43 0.94
N VAL A 412 -23.84 51.58 1.90
CA VAL A 412 -23.22 50.28 1.63
C VAL A 412 -24.29 49.20 1.66
N VAL A 413 -24.47 48.51 0.54
CA VAL A 413 -25.51 47.48 0.35
C VAL A 413 -24.84 46.14 0.11
N LEU A 414 -25.22 45.13 0.88
CA LEU A 414 -24.87 43.74 0.59
C LEU A 414 -25.68 43.29 -0.62
N ILE A 415 -25.02 42.95 -1.72
CA ILE A 415 -25.68 42.53 -2.95
C ILE A 415 -25.68 41.02 -3.09
N ASN A 416 -26.87 40.46 -3.26
CA ASN A 416 -27.04 39.02 -3.50
C ASN A 416 -27.62 38.80 -4.89
N LYS A 417 -27.14 37.76 -5.56
CA LYS A 417 -27.65 37.30 -6.85
C LYS A 417 -29.11 36.86 -6.69
N ASP A 418 -29.94 37.24 -7.66
CA ASP A 418 -31.36 36.91 -7.76
C ASP A 418 -32.25 37.43 -6.60
N GLU A 419 -31.73 38.35 -5.77
CA GLU A 419 -32.47 39.03 -4.72
C GLU A 419 -32.73 40.50 -5.05
N LEU A 420 -33.85 41.02 -4.54
CA LEU A 420 -34.15 42.45 -4.60
C LEU A 420 -33.48 43.17 -3.44
N ASN A 421 -32.54 44.04 -3.76
CA ASN A 421 -31.78 44.82 -2.78
C ASN A 421 -32.43 46.19 -2.58
N TYR A 422 -32.26 46.79 -1.41
CA TYR A 422 -33.00 48.00 -1.04
C TYR A 422 -32.07 49.13 -0.63
N VAL A 423 -32.34 50.34 -1.14
CA VAL A 423 -31.65 51.58 -0.74
C VAL A 423 -32.68 52.58 -0.26
N GLN A 424 -32.47 53.11 0.94
CA GLN A 424 -33.36 54.12 1.51
C GLN A 424 -33.02 55.49 0.95
N VAL A 425 -34.03 56.19 0.44
CA VAL A 425 -33.93 57.58 0.01
C VAL A 425 -34.73 58.48 0.93
N TYR A 426 -34.20 59.68 1.13
CA TYR A 426 -34.71 60.69 2.04
C TYR A 426 -35.12 61.92 1.25
N LEU A 427 -36.11 62.66 1.75
CA LEU A 427 -36.50 63.95 1.20
C LEU A 427 -35.83 65.06 2.00
N LYS A 428 -35.15 65.98 1.32
CA LYS A 428 -34.49 67.11 1.95
C LYS A 428 -35.52 68.18 2.32
N GLY A 429 -35.47 68.68 3.55
CA GLY A 429 -36.20 69.88 3.98
C GLY A 429 -37.70 69.72 4.23
N ILE A 430 -38.23 68.50 4.32
CA ILE A 430 -39.65 68.24 4.66
C ILE A 430 -39.88 68.03 6.16
N ASP A 431 -38.80 67.91 6.94
CA ASP A 431 -38.83 67.72 8.39
C ASP A 431 -39.11 69.01 9.16
N LYS A 432 -39.04 70.16 8.48
CA LYS A 432 -39.20 71.49 9.08
C LYS A 432 -39.98 72.42 8.15
N LEU A 433 -40.97 73.13 8.69
CA LEU A 433 -41.61 74.27 8.03
C LEU A 433 -41.22 75.56 8.76
N ARG A 434 -40.86 76.59 8.00
CA ARG A 434 -40.61 77.94 8.51
C ARG A 434 -41.48 78.92 7.75
N GLY A 435 -41.99 79.93 8.43
CA GLY A 435 -42.84 80.91 7.80
C GLY A 435 -43.02 82.18 8.61
N LEU A 436 -43.67 83.14 7.97
CA LEU A 436 -44.01 84.46 8.49
C LEU A 436 -45.50 84.69 8.33
N VAL A 437 -46.20 85.00 9.42
CA VAL A 437 -47.61 85.38 9.42
C VAL A 437 -47.70 86.90 9.55
N ILE A 438 -48.35 87.56 8.60
CA ILE A 438 -48.52 89.01 8.59
C ILE A 438 -49.98 89.45 8.52
N ASP A 439 -50.20 90.67 8.96
CA ASP A 439 -51.46 91.40 8.85
C ASP A 439 -51.66 91.93 7.43
N ASN A 440 -52.84 91.72 6.85
CA ASN A 440 -53.15 92.21 5.50
C ASN A 440 -53.19 93.75 5.38
N VAL A 441 -53.46 94.48 6.47
CA VAL A 441 -53.62 95.93 6.46
C VAL A 441 -52.32 96.63 6.86
N SER A 442 -51.71 96.24 7.97
CA SER A 442 -50.50 96.90 8.47
C SER A 442 -49.20 96.36 7.85
N GLY A 443 -49.23 95.16 7.27
CA GLY A 443 -48.03 94.48 6.77
C GLY A 443 -47.09 93.97 7.87
N ASN A 444 -47.40 94.22 9.15
CA ASN A 444 -46.58 93.81 10.28
C ASN A 444 -46.75 92.31 10.60
N GLY A 445 -45.72 91.72 11.19
CA GLY A 445 -45.78 90.36 11.71
C GLY A 445 -46.81 90.20 12.82
N LEU A 446 -47.57 89.10 12.80
CA LEU A 446 -48.59 88.79 13.79
C LEU A 446 -48.01 87.85 14.86
N SER A 447 -47.83 88.36 16.07
CA SER A 447 -47.35 87.56 17.20
C SER A 447 -48.43 86.66 17.80
N GLN A 448 -48.02 85.52 18.36
CA GLN A 448 -48.91 84.53 18.99
C GLN A 448 -50.07 84.06 18.08
N ALA A 449 -49.87 83.99 16.77
CA ALA A 449 -50.75 83.26 15.86
C ALA A 449 -50.43 81.77 15.98
N THR A 450 -51.46 80.93 16.10
CA THR A 450 -51.31 79.47 16.16
C THR A 450 -51.21 78.93 14.76
N VAL A 451 -50.12 78.23 14.45
CA VAL A 451 -49.86 77.58 13.17
C VAL A 451 -49.87 76.07 13.40
N GLU A 452 -50.75 75.36 12.72
CA GLU A 452 -50.90 73.92 12.80
C GLU A 452 -50.63 73.26 11.45
N VAL A 453 -49.79 72.22 11.45
CA VAL A 453 -49.48 71.40 10.28
C VAL A 453 -49.44 69.94 10.70
N ALA A 454 -50.10 69.05 9.95
CA ALA A 454 -50.18 67.63 10.24
C ALA A 454 -50.64 67.29 11.69
N GLY A 455 -51.50 68.13 12.28
CA GLY A 455 -51.94 67.95 13.67
C GLY A 455 -50.87 68.27 14.72
N ILE A 456 -49.89 69.12 14.38
CA ILE A 456 -48.87 69.65 15.29
C ILE A 456 -48.93 71.16 15.23
N ALA A 457 -49.06 71.80 16.39
CA ALA A 457 -49.18 73.24 16.50
C ALA A 457 -47.90 73.90 17.03
N THR A 458 -47.66 75.13 16.60
CA THR A 458 -46.68 76.07 17.16
C THR A 458 -47.28 77.48 17.17
N THR A 459 -46.62 78.42 17.82
CA THR A 459 -47.04 79.82 17.85
C THR A 459 -45.99 80.73 17.22
N THR A 460 -46.43 81.80 16.57
CA THR A 460 -45.51 82.81 16.03
C THR A 460 -44.85 83.67 17.11
N ASP A 461 -43.62 84.09 16.86
CA ASP A 461 -42.87 85.02 17.71
C ASP A 461 -43.33 86.48 17.58
N GLU A 462 -42.66 87.42 18.26
CA GLU A 462 -42.97 88.86 18.21
C GLU A 462 -42.92 89.47 16.81
N ARG A 463 -42.16 88.86 15.88
CA ARG A 463 -42.02 89.30 14.50
C ARG A 463 -42.95 88.53 13.55
N GLY A 464 -43.83 87.69 14.08
CA GLY A 464 -44.75 86.86 13.31
C GLY A 464 -44.12 85.61 12.68
N ARG A 465 -42.89 85.25 13.04
CA ARG A 465 -42.20 84.08 12.48
C ARG A 465 -42.52 82.83 13.26
N PHE A 466 -42.54 81.70 12.57
CA PHE A 466 -42.70 80.38 13.19
C PHE A 466 -41.70 79.37 12.61
N LYS A 467 -41.41 78.36 13.43
CA LYS A 467 -40.68 77.17 13.03
C LYS A 467 -41.38 75.95 13.61
N LEU A 468 -41.71 75.00 12.76
CA LEU A 468 -42.40 73.78 13.13
C LEU A 468 -41.62 72.57 12.63
N SER A 469 -41.35 71.60 13.50
CA SER A 469 -40.71 70.33 13.14
C SER A 469 -41.78 69.25 12.93
N ILE A 470 -41.74 68.53 11.81
CA ILE A 470 -42.72 67.52 11.43
C ILE A 470 -42.09 66.11 11.62
N PRO A 471 -42.64 65.26 12.50
CA PRO A 471 -42.20 63.88 12.70
C PRO A 471 -42.31 63.04 11.42
N ILE A 472 -41.37 62.10 11.23
CA ILE A 472 -41.25 61.25 10.03
C ILE A 472 -42.59 60.61 9.61
N ALA A 473 -43.36 60.09 10.58
CA ALA A 473 -44.64 59.44 10.33
C ALA A 473 -45.72 60.36 9.71
N LYS A 474 -45.55 61.68 9.83
CA LYS A 474 -46.48 62.71 9.36
C LYS A 474 -45.93 63.52 8.19
N GLN A 475 -44.73 63.21 7.70
CA GLN A 475 -44.07 63.93 6.61
C GLN A 475 -44.65 63.54 5.25
N GLU A 476 -44.90 64.56 4.42
CA GLU A 476 -45.53 64.45 3.09
C GLU A 476 -44.97 65.53 2.15
N LYS A 477 -45.02 65.31 0.83
CA LYS A 477 -44.58 66.30 -0.17
C LYS A 477 -45.39 67.60 -0.12
N LYS A 478 -46.66 67.53 0.27
CA LYS A 478 -47.53 68.69 0.47
C LYS A 478 -48.22 68.55 1.81
N GLN A 479 -48.25 69.64 2.57
CA GLN A 479 -48.84 69.67 3.90
C GLN A 479 -49.95 70.69 3.97
N GLU A 480 -51.04 70.35 4.66
CA GLU A 480 -52.07 71.32 4.98
C GLU A 480 -51.60 72.18 6.16
N ILE A 481 -51.57 73.50 5.95
CA ILE A 481 -51.31 74.47 7.00
C ILE A 481 -52.61 75.15 7.41
N ASN A 482 -52.88 75.17 8.71
CA ASN A 482 -53.96 75.92 9.32
C ASN A 482 -53.37 77.03 10.20
N VAL A 483 -53.81 78.27 10.03
CA VAL A 483 -53.38 79.39 10.87
C VAL A 483 -54.57 80.09 11.47
N TYR A 484 -54.53 80.27 12.79
CA TYR A 484 -55.57 80.92 13.57
C TYR A 484 -55.01 82.01 14.48
N LYS A 485 -55.70 83.14 14.55
CA LYS A 485 -55.46 84.23 15.49
C LYS A 485 -56.80 84.90 15.82
N GLU A 486 -57.04 85.18 17.10
CA GLU A 486 -58.22 85.93 17.53
C GLU A 486 -58.27 87.32 16.86
N GLY A 487 -59.45 87.74 16.40
CA GLY A 487 -59.63 88.96 15.60
C GLY A 487 -59.34 88.81 14.10
N TYR A 488 -58.91 87.63 13.64
CA TYR A 488 -58.60 87.34 12.23
C TYR A 488 -59.45 86.19 11.68
N THR A 489 -59.65 86.18 10.36
CA THR A 489 -60.21 85.05 9.63
C THR A 489 -59.14 83.96 9.49
N GLY A 490 -59.49 82.71 9.81
CA GLY A 490 -58.56 81.59 9.72
C GLY A 490 -58.07 81.35 8.29
N TYR A 491 -56.82 80.88 8.17
CA TYR A 491 -56.20 80.55 6.90
C TYR A 491 -55.96 79.05 6.79
N ARG A 492 -56.26 78.47 5.64
CA ARG A 492 -56.05 77.05 5.32
C ARG A 492 -55.55 76.90 3.90
N ALA A 493 -54.42 76.23 3.69
CA ALA A 493 -53.86 75.97 2.37
C ALA A 493 -52.98 74.72 2.33
N MET A 494 -52.81 74.15 1.13
CA MET A 494 -51.80 73.10 0.88
C MET A 494 -50.49 73.75 0.46
N VAL A 495 -49.42 73.53 1.22
CA VAL A 495 -48.09 74.08 0.96
C VAL A 495 -47.15 72.97 0.51
N PRO A 496 -46.42 73.13 -0.61
CA PRO A 496 -45.36 72.21 -0.99
C PRO A 496 -44.21 72.27 0.02
N MET A 497 -43.79 71.11 0.53
CA MET A 497 -42.70 70.97 1.48
C MET A 497 -41.35 70.84 0.76
N GLY A 498 -40.26 71.17 1.45
CA GLY A 498 -38.89 71.01 0.93
C GLY A 498 -38.31 72.25 0.23
N ASN A 499 -39.11 73.30 0.03
CA ASN A 499 -38.56 74.58 -0.40
C ASN A 499 -37.84 75.26 0.78
N GLU A 500 -36.62 75.75 0.57
CA GLU A 500 -35.88 76.49 1.60
C GLU A 500 -36.49 77.87 1.89
N ASN A 501 -37.40 78.33 1.03
CA ASN A 501 -38.10 79.60 1.17
C ASN A 501 -39.08 79.61 2.34
N GLU A 502 -39.09 80.74 3.06
CA GLU A 502 -40.01 81.00 4.16
C GLU A 502 -41.45 81.11 3.64
N CYS A 503 -42.37 80.33 4.22
CA CYS A 503 -43.79 80.37 3.87
C CYS A 503 -44.43 81.67 4.39
N ARG A 504 -44.83 82.56 3.48
CA ARG A 504 -45.48 83.83 3.85
C ARG A 504 -47.00 83.67 3.84
N ILE A 505 -47.62 83.91 5.00
CA ILE A 505 -49.06 83.75 5.22
C ILE A 505 -49.66 85.10 5.59
N VAL A 506 -50.75 85.48 4.92
CA VAL A 506 -51.42 86.77 5.14
C VAL A 506 -52.79 86.52 5.75
N LEU A 507 -53.04 87.03 6.95
CA LEU A 507 -54.33 86.94 7.63
C LEU A 507 -55.15 88.22 7.44
N LYS A 508 -56.45 88.06 7.18
CA LYS A 508 -57.41 89.17 7.07
C LYS A 508 -58.08 89.42 8.42
N ARG A 509 -58.10 90.67 8.88
CA ARG A 509 -58.87 91.09 10.07
C ARG A 509 -60.36 90.85 9.81
N LYS A 510 -61.08 90.47 10.86
CA LYS A 510 -62.54 90.31 10.83
C LYS A 510 -63.26 91.65 10.78
#